data_AF-A0A232LVR7-F1
#
_entry.id   AF-A0A232LVR7-F1
#
_cell.length_a   1.000
_cell.length_b   1.000
_cell.length_c   1.000
_cell.angle_alpha   90.00
_cell.angle_beta   90.00
_cell.angle_gamma   90.00
#
_symmetry.space_group_name_H-M   'P 1'
#
loop_
_entity.id
_entity.type
_entity.pdbx_description
1 polymer ?
#
loop_
_entity_poly.entity_id
_entity_poly.type
_entity_poly.pdbx_seq_one_letter_code
_entity_poly.pdbx_strand_id
1 'polypeptide(L)'
;MKSLSWLLPSAKISFHHSKDSKLLLTKKSDAERKENKITLADLCREATPLTCRLNPLLFNGHLQTAWTTLDKTEIPIYYRRKVFEAENPTYQGHFAVDFVVPPYEAPSNDEETDKARVFTLPSGLPPRTAFFTAEGFAALPSNDNRPMLVVLHGLTGGSHEIYLRSVLAPLVLENGGWEVCVINSRGCSQSKITSGILFNARSTWDARQTIKWLRINFPNRPLFGIGFSLGANILTNYLGEEGKDCVLKAAVICANPWNLDVTNIALQRTWLGQQVYAKVMGSNLKKLVYDHIDMLMNNPRIDLELVKSIKYIHHFDRYVQAPTWGYPSEGAYHRDASSVDSLHAIRIPFFAIQAEDDPISAKEALPFHELTQTPYGVMLTTSWGGHIGWFETGGSRWFVKPAANFLNVIAKEIDLETPFVLENPGMLYGKGLCNGKDTKRPELPPSFEFDSINRKLSMPIYKSI
;
A
#
# COMPACT_ATOMS: atom_id res chain seq x y z
N MET A 1 23.85 -17.86 29.91
CA MET A 1 24.16 -18.09 28.48
C MET A 1 24.23 -16.75 27.75
N LYS A 2 25.40 -16.09 27.73
CA LYS A 2 25.64 -14.96 26.81
C LYS A 2 25.84 -15.57 25.43
N SER A 3 24.70 -15.69 24.74
CA SER A 3 24.44 -16.49 23.55
C SER A 3 25.35 -16.13 22.38
N LEU A 4 25.70 -17.14 21.59
CA LEU A 4 26.35 -17.15 20.27
C LEU A 4 25.62 -16.29 19.20
N SER A 5 24.87 -15.25 19.60
CA SER A 5 24.00 -14.44 18.76
C SER A 5 24.74 -13.62 17.68
N TRP A 6 26.06 -13.50 17.78
CA TRP A 6 26.93 -12.91 16.74
C TRP A 6 27.22 -13.88 15.57
N LEU A 7 26.96 -15.18 15.74
CA LEU A 7 27.06 -16.19 14.68
C LEU A 7 25.78 -16.33 13.85
N LEU A 8 24.66 -15.74 14.28
CA LEU A 8 23.42 -15.80 13.54
C LEU A 8 23.44 -14.78 12.39
N PRO A 9 23.20 -15.20 11.14
CA PRO A 9 23.21 -14.29 9.99
C PRO A 9 22.17 -13.17 10.18
N SER A 10 22.62 -11.92 10.06
CA SER A 10 21.75 -10.75 9.98
C SER A 10 21.58 -10.36 8.53
N ALA A 11 20.35 -10.10 8.09
CA ALA A 11 20.12 -9.53 6.77
C ALA A 11 20.80 -8.16 6.66
N LYS A 12 21.39 -7.88 5.51
CA LYS A 12 21.97 -6.57 5.21
C LYS A 12 20.84 -5.57 5.02
N ILE A 13 20.92 -4.44 5.69
CA ILE A 13 19.98 -3.33 5.56
C ILE A 13 20.60 -2.27 4.64
N SER A 14 19.83 -1.69 3.72
CA SER A 14 20.27 -0.61 2.83
C SER A 14 19.16 0.42 2.63
N PHE A 15 19.55 1.68 2.47
CA PHE A 15 18.63 2.80 2.25
C PHE A 15 18.91 3.44 0.90
N HIS A 16 17.88 3.63 0.10
CA HIS A 16 17.91 4.29 -1.19
C HIS A 16 17.05 5.55 -1.07
N HIS A 17 17.58 6.70 -1.45
CA HIS A 17 16.90 8.00 -1.39
C HIS A 17 17.70 9.02 -2.23
N SER A 18 17.10 10.17 -2.52
CA SER A 18 17.82 11.25 -3.18
C SER A 18 18.96 11.79 -2.32
N LYS A 19 20.15 11.93 -2.92
CA LYS A 19 21.32 12.54 -2.27
C LYS A 19 21.38 14.05 -2.52
N ASP A 20 20.89 14.48 -3.67
CA ASP A 20 21.01 15.84 -4.18
C ASP A 20 19.89 16.75 -3.66
N SER A 21 18.69 16.19 -3.46
CA SER A 21 17.52 16.90 -2.92
C SER A 21 17.00 16.19 -1.69
N LYS A 22 17.07 16.86 -0.53
CA LYS A 22 16.64 16.29 0.75
C LYS A 22 15.37 16.97 1.24
N LEU A 23 14.40 16.17 1.68
CA LEU A 23 13.23 16.67 2.39
C LEU A 23 13.57 16.85 3.87
N LEU A 24 13.46 18.08 4.35
CA LEU A 24 13.65 18.46 5.74
C LEU A 24 12.29 18.58 6.44
N LEU A 25 12.17 17.88 7.57
CA LEU A 25 11.00 17.82 8.43
C LEU A 25 11.29 18.60 9.72
N THR A 26 10.36 19.45 10.13
CA THR A 26 10.47 20.25 11.36
C THR A 26 10.03 19.41 12.57
N LYS A 27 10.84 19.33 13.63
CA LYS A 27 10.45 18.65 14.87
C LYS A 27 9.58 19.55 15.76
N LYS A 28 8.72 18.96 16.59
CA LYS A 28 7.91 19.65 17.63
C LYS A 28 8.83 20.06 18.80
N SER A 29 9.04 21.37 19.01
CA SER A 29 9.89 22.06 20.04
C SER A 29 11.42 21.88 19.90
N ASP A 30 12.30 22.86 20.19
CA ASP A 30 12.21 24.13 20.94
C ASP A 30 12.26 25.42 20.09
N ALA A 31 11.54 26.46 20.53
CA ALA A 31 11.46 27.80 19.94
C ALA A 31 12.79 28.60 19.91
N GLU A 32 13.91 28.01 20.39
CA GLU A 32 15.20 28.68 20.53
C GLU A 32 16.33 28.09 19.67
N ARG A 33 16.14 26.93 19.02
CA ARG A 33 17.21 26.28 18.22
C ARG A 33 16.98 26.39 16.72
N LYS A 34 17.88 27.08 16.02
CA LYS A 34 17.91 27.22 14.55
C LYS A 34 18.08 25.89 13.79
N GLU A 35 18.47 24.80 14.46
CA GLU A 35 18.72 23.47 13.85
C GLU A 35 17.71 22.40 14.32
N ASN A 36 16.40 22.69 14.30
CA ASN A 36 15.36 21.75 14.73
C ASN A 36 14.75 20.92 13.57
N LYS A 37 15.54 20.59 12.55
CA LYS A 37 15.10 19.86 11.36
C LYS A 37 15.80 18.51 11.27
N ILE A 38 15.09 17.51 10.75
CA ILE A 38 15.63 16.18 10.44
C ILE A 38 15.37 15.87 8.96
N THR A 39 16.31 15.21 8.29
CA THR A 39 16.05 14.73 6.93
C THR A 39 15.11 13.53 6.98
N LEU A 40 14.25 13.35 5.97
CA LEU A 40 13.43 12.14 5.86
C LEU A 40 14.28 10.86 5.91
N ALA A 41 15.45 10.88 5.27
CA ALA A 41 16.38 9.75 5.28
C ALA A 41 16.88 9.39 6.69
N ASP A 42 17.25 10.40 7.50
CA ASP A 42 17.71 10.19 8.87
C ASP A 42 16.56 9.72 9.78
N LEU A 43 15.35 10.27 9.61
CA LEU A 43 14.17 9.80 10.32
C LEU A 43 13.88 8.32 10.01
N CYS A 44 13.94 7.91 8.73
CA CYS A 44 13.77 6.51 8.35
C CYS A 44 14.87 5.60 8.92
N ARG A 45 16.12 6.09 9.03
CA ARG A 45 17.21 5.35 9.69
C ARG A 45 16.97 5.19 11.18
N GLU A 46 16.61 6.28 11.88
CA GLU A 46 16.29 6.27 13.32
C GLU A 46 15.09 5.35 13.63
N ALA A 47 14.09 5.32 12.75
CA ALA A 47 12.94 4.42 12.87
C ALA A 47 13.30 2.94 12.67
N THR A 48 14.43 2.64 12.01
CA THR A 48 14.79 1.28 11.62
C THR A 48 15.73 0.63 12.65
N PRO A 49 15.45 -0.59 13.13
CA PRO A 49 16.38 -1.33 13.97
C PRO A 49 17.76 -1.50 13.31
N LEU A 50 18.84 -1.32 14.07
CA LEU A 50 20.21 -1.44 13.57
C LEU A 50 20.55 -2.81 12.95
N THR A 51 19.81 -3.86 13.32
CA THR A 51 20.02 -5.21 12.82
C THR A 51 18.70 -5.85 12.40
N CYS A 52 18.78 -6.74 11.40
CA CYS A 52 17.66 -7.52 10.90
C CYS A 52 17.97 -9.01 11.10
N ARG A 53 17.63 -9.52 12.29
CA ARG A 53 17.88 -10.91 12.69
C ARG A 53 16.63 -11.74 12.47
N LEU A 54 16.58 -12.42 11.33
CA LEU A 54 15.44 -13.27 10.95
C LEU A 54 15.66 -14.72 11.40
N ASN A 55 14.58 -15.51 11.40
CA ASN A 55 14.61 -16.91 11.79
C ASN A 55 15.53 -17.71 10.86
N PRO A 56 16.65 -18.28 11.36
CA PRO A 56 17.63 -18.98 10.51
C PRO A 56 17.09 -20.23 9.82
N LEU A 57 15.95 -20.79 10.28
CA LEU A 57 15.29 -21.90 9.60
C LEU A 57 14.56 -21.45 8.33
N LEU A 58 14.26 -20.17 8.18
CA LEU A 58 13.58 -19.58 7.03
C LEU A 58 14.58 -18.88 6.10
N PHE A 59 15.77 -19.46 5.91
CA PHE A 59 16.99 -18.86 5.35
C PHE A 59 16.94 -18.29 3.91
N ASN A 60 15.77 -18.26 3.27
CA ASN A 60 15.57 -17.61 1.98
C ASN A 60 14.14 -17.05 1.86
N GLY A 61 13.94 -16.21 0.85
CA GLY A 61 12.66 -15.54 0.61
C GLY A 61 11.51 -16.47 0.30
N HIS A 62 11.75 -17.65 -0.27
CA HIS A 62 10.70 -18.65 -0.49
C HIS A 62 10.17 -19.21 0.82
N LEU A 63 11.05 -19.59 1.75
CA LEU A 63 10.67 -20.11 3.06
C LEU A 63 9.98 -19.04 3.91
N GLN A 64 10.52 -17.81 3.91
CA GLN A 64 9.87 -16.67 4.55
C GLN A 64 8.45 -16.44 4.02
N THR A 65 8.27 -16.45 2.69
CA THR A 65 6.97 -16.26 2.05
C THR A 65 6.02 -17.42 2.33
N ALA A 66 6.49 -18.67 2.26
CA ALA A 66 5.67 -19.84 2.52
C ALA A 66 5.16 -19.86 3.97
N TRP A 67 5.98 -19.40 4.93
CA TRP A 67 5.61 -19.36 6.33
C TRP A 67 4.42 -18.44 6.63
N THR A 68 4.15 -17.43 5.79
CA THR A 68 2.96 -16.56 5.96
C THR A 68 1.64 -17.34 5.85
N THR A 69 1.63 -18.44 5.09
CA THR A 69 0.46 -19.33 4.94
C THR A 69 0.29 -20.32 6.09
N LEU A 70 1.37 -20.57 6.85
CA LEU A 70 1.39 -21.50 7.98
C LEU A 70 1.25 -20.79 9.32
N ASP A 71 1.57 -19.50 9.37
CA ASP A 71 1.45 -18.67 10.55
C ASP A 71 -0.01 -18.60 11.01
N LYS A 72 -0.22 -18.98 12.28
CA LYS A 72 -1.53 -18.96 12.95
C LYS A 72 -1.53 -18.01 14.14
N THR A 73 -0.59 -17.06 14.17
CA THR A 73 -0.50 -16.07 15.25
C THR A 73 -1.80 -15.29 15.34
N GLU A 74 -2.44 -15.36 16.51
CA GLU A 74 -3.62 -14.55 16.81
C GLU A 74 -3.22 -13.17 17.29
N ILE A 75 -3.76 -12.15 16.63
CA ILE A 75 -3.55 -10.75 17.00
C ILE A 75 -4.93 -10.12 17.26
N PRO A 76 -5.22 -9.69 18.50
CA PRO A 76 -6.57 -9.37 18.96
C PRO A 76 -7.02 -7.96 18.53
N ILE A 77 -7.06 -7.70 17.21
CA ILE A 77 -7.66 -6.48 16.65
C ILE A 77 -9.11 -6.79 16.27
N TYR A 78 -10.01 -5.93 16.73
CA TYR A 78 -11.45 -6.02 16.50
C TYR A 78 -11.91 -4.89 15.59
N TYR A 79 -12.90 -5.18 14.76
CA TYR A 79 -13.36 -4.27 13.72
C TYR A 79 -14.88 -4.11 13.72
N ARG A 80 -15.33 -2.91 13.38
CA ARG A 80 -16.68 -2.70 12.86
C ARG A 80 -16.66 -2.28 11.40
N ARG A 81 -17.46 -2.96 10.58
CA ARG A 81 -17.58 -2.75 9.15
C ARG A 81 -18.65 -1.73 8.82
N LYS A 82 -18.31 -0.78 7.96
CA LYS A 82 -19.27 0.03 7.20
C LYS A 82 -19.16 -0.31 5.72
N VAL A 83 -20.30 -0.52 5.08
CA VAL A 83 -20.39 -0.61 3.62
C VAL A 83 -20.76 0.78 3.07
N PHE A 84 -19.95 1.28 2.16
CA PHE A 84 -20.15 2.54 1.44
C PHE A 84 -20.70 2.26 0.05
N GLU A 85 -21.57 3.15 -0.42
CA GLU A 85 -21.95 3.24 -1.82
C GLU A 85 -20.91 4.08 -2.57
N ALA A 86 -20.46 3.62 -3.73
CA ALA A 86 -19.43 4.29 -4.49
C ALA A 86 -19.96 5.56 -5.17
N GLU A 87 -19.26 6.67 -4.97
CA GLU A 87 -19.62 7.98 -5.55
C GLU A 87 -19.18 8.13 -7.01
N ASN A 88 -18.24 7.30 -7.47
CA ASN A 88 -17.67 7.45 -8.81
C ASN A 88 -18.60 6.84 -9.88
N PRO A 89 -19.02 7.61 -10.91
CA PRO A 89 -19.97 7.13 -11.92
C PRO A 89 -19.41 6.00 -12.80
N THR A 90 -18.08 5.87 -12.91
CA THR A 90 -17.41 4.82 -13.70
C THR A 90 -17.03 3.59 -12.87
N TYR A 91 -16.99 3.70 -11.54
CA TYR A 91 -16.63 2.62 -10.62
C TYR A 91 -17.72 2.42 -9.56
N GLN A 92 -18.94 2.14 -10.04
CA GLN A 92 -20.16 2.00 -9.24
C GLN A 92 -20.20 0.72 -8.39
N GLY A 93 -21.12 0.66 -7.45
CA GLY A 93 -21.32 -0.48 -6.54
C GLY A 93 -21.03 -0.09 -5.10
N HIS A 94 -20.64 -1.06 -4.30
CA HIS A 94 -20.37 -0.88 -2.88
C HIS A 94 -18.99 -1.42 -2.51
N PHE A 95 -18.39 -0.83 -1.49
CA PHE A 95 -17.13 -1.29 -0.91
C PHE A 95 -17.19 -1.24 0.62
N ALA A 96 -16.38 -2.07 1.27
CA ALA A 96 -16.40 -2.23 2.72
C ALA A 96 -15.16 -1.58 3.35
N VAL A 97 -15.35 -0.88 4.46
CA VAL A 97 -14.28 -0.33 5.29
C VAL A 97 -14.46 -0.83 6.72
N ASP A 98 -13.40 -1.42 7.27
CA ASP A 98 -13.37 -1.95 8.62
C ASP A 98 -12.62 -0.99 9.54
N PHE A 99 -13.30 -0.45 10.54
CA PHE A 99 -12.73 0.47 11.52
C PHE A 99 -12.34 -0.31 12.76
N VAL A 100 -11.12 -0.10 13.26
CA VAL A 100 -10.66 -0.72 14.51
C VAL A 100 -11.48 -0.16 15.67
N VAL A 101 -11.96 -1.06 16.53
CA VAL A 101 -12.77 -0.72 17.72
C VAL A 101 -12.25 -1.47 18.95
N PRO A 102 -12.61 -1.03 20.17
CA PRO A 102 -12.39 -1.81 21.37
C PRO A 102 -12.99 -3.23 21.26
N PRO A 103 -12.42 -4.23 21.96
CA PRO A 103 -12.97 -5.58 22.00
C PRO A 103 -14.46 -5.60 22.37
N TYR A 104 -15.21 -6.47 21.72
CA TYR A 104 -16.64 -6.66 21.95
C TYR A 104 -17.02 -8.14 21.80
N GLU A 105 -18.13 -8.53 22.40
CA GLU A 105 -18.72 -9.86 22.23
C GLU A 105 -19.46 -9.95 20.90
N ALA A 106 -19.18 -10.97 20.10
CA ALA A 106 -19.80 -11.12 18.80
C ALA A 106 -21.33 -11.23 18.97
N PRO A 107 -22.13 -10.44 18.23
CA PRO A 107 -23.57 -10.53 18.32
C PRO A 107 -24.04 -11.92 17.90
N SER A 108 -24.93 -12.52 18.69
CA SER A 108 -25.52 -13.84 18.46
C SER A 108 -26.82 -13.79 17.63
N ASN A 109 -27.19 -12.62 17.12
CA ASN A 109 -28.48 -12.43 16.44
C ASN A 109 -28.42 -12.81 14.95
N ASP A 110 -29.17 -13.84 14.58
CA ASP A 110 -29.30 -14.35 13.22
C ASP A 110 -29.99 -13.33 12.26
N GLU A 111 -30.84 -12.43 12.76
CA GLU A 111 -31.61 -11.49 11.93
C GLU A 111 -30.75 -10.30 11.44
N GLU A 112 -29.82 -9.82 12.28
CA GLU A 112 -28.77 -8.88 11.86
C GLU A 112 -27.80 -9.54 10.88
N THR A 113 -27.56 -10.84 11.06
CA THR A 113 -26.74 -11.67 10.16
C THR A 113 -27.41 -11.83 8.79
N ASP A 114 -28.74 -11.95 8.72
CA ASP A 114 -29.49 -12.03 7.46
C ASP A 114 -29.58 -10.70 6.70
N LYS A 115 -29.78 -9.57 7.39
CA LYS A 115 -29.65 -8.23 6.75
C LYS A 115 -28.23 -7.98 6.23
N ALA A 116 -27.22 -8.48 6.95
CA ALA A 116 -25.82 -8.42 6.54
C ALA A 116 -25.51 -9.24 5.28
N ARG A 117 -26.23 -10.35 5.00
CA ARG A 117 -26.02 -11.22 3.82
C ARG A 117 -26.27 -10.53 2.47
N VAL A 118 -26.88 -9.34 2.47
CA VAL A 118 -26.97 -8.48 1.28
C VAL A 118 -25.57 -8.09 0.80
N PHE A 119 -24.65 -7.80 1.72
CA PHE A 119 -23.29 -7.32 1.42
C PHE A 119 -22.19 -8.32 1.76
N THR A 120 -22.53 -9.48 2.33
CA THR A 120 -21.56 -10.53 2.68
C THR A 120 -21.79 -11.82 1.90
N LEU A 121 -20.70 -12.55 1.67
CA LEU A 121 -20.74 -13.92 1.18
C LEU A 121 -21.43 -14.84 2.20
N PRO A 122 -21.87 -16.06 1.80
CA PRO A 122 -22.48 -17.02 2.74
C PRO A 122 -21.61 -17.36 3.96
N SER A 123 -20.29 -17.18 3.85
CA SER A 123 -19.33 -17.33 4.95
C SER A 123 -19.45 -16.26 6.05
N GLY A 124 -20.22 -15.20 5.84
CA GLY A 124 -20.47 -14.15 6.84
C GLY A 124 -19.36 -13.10 6.90
N LEU A 125 -18.94 -12.77 8.12
CA LEU A 125 -17.88 -11.79 8.37
C LEU A 125 -16.60 -12.46 8.86
N PRO A 126 -15.42 -11.88 8.57
CA PRO A 126 -14.17 -12.39 9.11
C PRO A 126 -14.16 -12.36 10.64
N PRO A 127 -13.32 -13.20 11.28
CA PRO A 127 -13.19 -13.21 12.73
C PRO A 127 -12.91 -11.81 13.31
N ARG A 128 -13.56 -11.52 14.45
CA ARG A 128 -13.46 -10.24 15.18
C ARG A 128 -14.00 -9.04 14.37
N THR A 129 -14.97 -9.28 13.49
CA THR A 129 -15.62 -8.24 12.67
C THR A 129 -17.13 -8.31 12.83
N ALA A 130 -17.78 -7.16 13.03
CA ALA A 130 -19.23 -6.99 13.08
C ALA A 130 -19.61 -5.76 12.27
N PHE A 131 -20.88 -5.57 11.91
CA PHE A 131 -21.31 -4.30 11.30
C PHE A 131 -21.41 -3.19 12.35
N PHE A 132 -21.31 -1.94 11.91
CA PHE A 132 -21.81 -0.83 12.70
C PHE A 132 -23.33 -0.85 12.77
N THR A 133 -23.88 -0.49 13.94
CA THR A 133 -25.27 0.00 14.02
C THR A 133 -25.36 1.40 13.39
N ALA A 134 -26.56 1.83 13.01
CA ALA A 134 -26.74 3.16 12.43
C ALA A 134 -26.26 4.26 13.39
N GLU A 135 -26.62 4.15 14.67
CA GLU A 135 -26.24 5.06 15.75
C GLU A 135 -24.73 5.00 16.00
N GLY A 136 -24.15 3.80 16.01
CA GLY A 136 -22.72 3.60 16.25
C GLY A 136 -21.85 4.21 15.15
N PHE A 137 -22.29 4.14 13.89
CA PHE A 137 -21.60 4.81 12.78
C PHE A 137 -21.80 6.32 12.81
N ALA A 138 -23.01 6.79 13.11
CA ALA A 138 -23.32 8.22 13.20
C ALA A 138 -22.56 8.93 14.33
N ALA A 139 -22.20 8.21 15.41
CA ALA A 139 -21.40 8.70 16.52
C ALA A 139 -19.88 8.60 16.30
N LEU A 140 -19.44 8.00 15.19
CA LEU A 140 -18.02 7.80 14.90
C LEU A 140 -17.24 9.11 14.64
N PRO A 141 -17.79 10.14 13.93
CA PRO A 141 -17.09 11.41 13.69
C PRO A 141 -16.59 12.08 14.98
N SER A 142 -15.43 12.73 14.92
CA SER A 142 -14.79 13.34 16.09
C SER A 142 -13.90 14.53 15.71
N ASN A 143 -13.79 15.51 16.60
CA ASN A 143 -12.89 16.66 16.49
C ASN A 143 -11.57 16.48 17.25
N ASP A 144 -11.27 15.28 17.75
CA ASP A 144 -9.97 15.01 18.37
C ASP A 144 -8.80 15.09 17.35
N ASN A 145 -7.58 15.05 17.86
CA ASN A 145 -6.35 15.16 17.08
C ASN A 145 -5.56 13.84 17.00
N ARG A 146 -6.21 12.70 17.29
CA ARG A 146 -5.53 11.40 17.28
C ARG A 146 -5.11 11.03 15.85
N PRO A 147 -3.88 10.53 15.64
CA PRO A 147 -3.46 10.12 14.30
C PRO A 147 -4.32 8.96 13.80
N MET A 148 -4.69 9.02 12.54
CA MET A 148 -5.53 8.01 11.90
C MET A 148 -4.80 7.36 10.73
N LEU A 149 -4.76 6.03 10.72
CA LEU A 149 -4.11 5.22 9.71
C LEU A 149 -5.12 4.57 8.77
N VAL A 150 -4.97 4.83 7.48
CA VAL A 150 -5.72 4.19 6.40
C VAL A 150 -4.90 3.05 5.84
N VAL A 151 -5.45 1.83 5.89
CA VAL A 151 -4.74 0.60 5.54
C VAL A 151 -5.31 -0.02 4.27
N LEU A 152 -4.43 -0.39 3.33
CA LEU A 152 -4.76 -1.18 2.15
C LEU A 152 -4.08 -2.55 2.21
N HIS A 153 -4.90 -3.61 2.15
CA HIS A 153 -4.43 -5.00 2.19
C HIS A 153 -3.93 -5.49 0.81
N GLY A 154 -3.29 -6.65 0.80
CA GLY A 154 -2.71 -7.28 -0.40
C GLY A 154 -3.73 -7.98 -1.31
N LEU A 155 -3.23 -8.87 -2.17
CA LEU A 155 -4.08 -9.61 -3.12
C LEU A 155 -5.03 -10.56 -2.38
N THR A 156 -6.34 -10.44 -2.63
CA THR A 156 -7.40 -11.35 -2.12
C THR A 156 -7.58 -11.39 -0.59
N GLY A 157 -6.97 -10.48 0.16
CA GLY A 157 -6.99 -10.49 1.64
C GLY A 157 -8.11 -9.65 2.28
N GLY A 158 -7.80 -8.98 3.38
CA GLY A 158 -8.71 -8.06 4.07
C GLY A 158 -8.17 -7.59 5.41
N SER A 159 -9.03 -6.98 6.23
CA SER A 159 -8.74 -6.57 7.63
C SER A 159 -8.30 -7.73 8.56
N HIS A 160 -8.52 -8.97 8.12
CA HIS A 160 -8.19 -10.18 8.87
C HIS A 160 -6.75 -10.66 8.72
N GLU A 161 -5.98 -10.08 7.79
CA GLU A 161 -4.62 -10.54 7.52
C GLU A 161 -3.66 -10.31 8.70
N ILE A 162 -2.90 -11.35 9.06
CA ILE A 162 -2.02 -11.34 10.24
C ILE A 162 -0.90 -10.32 10.06
N TYR A 163 -0.33 -10.19 8.85
CA TYR A 163 0.75 -9.24 8.61
C TYR A 163 0.33 -7.79 8.86
N LEU A 164 -0.91 -7.42 8.51
CA LEU A 164 -1.41 -6.07 8.73
C LEU A 164 -1.68 -5.88 10.23
N ARG A 165 -2.32 -6.87 10.88
CA ARG A 165 -2.64 -6.81 12.32
C ARG A 165 -1.37 -6.74 13.16
N SER A 166 -0.27 -7.34 12.68
CA SER A 166 1.06 -7.25 13.30
C SER A 166 1.58 -5.81 13.34
N VAL A 167 1.29 -4.98 12.34
CA VAL A 167 1.63 -3.55 12.35
C VAL A 167 0.64 -2.75 13.20
N LEU A 168 -0.65 -3.10 13.17
CA LEU A 168 -1.68 -2.37 13.92
C LEU A 168 -1.55 -2.55 15.43
N ALA A 169 -1.20 -3.76 15.90
CA ALA A 169 -1.10 -4.07 17.33
C ALA A 169 -0.24 -3.08 18.14
N PRO A 170 1.03 -2.78 17.77
CA PRO A 170 1.83 -1.81 18.53
C PRO A 170 1.33 -0.36 18.42
N LEU A 171 0.59 -0.01 17.35
CA LEU A 171 0.04 1.33 17.15
C LEU A 171 -1.23 1.56 17.98
N VAL A 172 -2.10 0.55 18.04
CA VAL A 172 -3.42 0.63 18.68
C VAL A 172 -3.38 0.14 20.13
N LEU A 173 -2.75 -1.00 20.41
CA LEU A 173 -2.84 -1.69 21.71
C LEU A 173 -1.77 -1.24 22.69
N GLU A 174 -0.52 -1.13 22.25
CA GLU A 174 0.61 -0.82 23.15
C GLU A 174 0.74 0.68 23.42
N ASN A 175 0.73 1.49 22.34
CA ASN A 175 0.94 2.93 22.42
C ASN A 175 -0.37 3.75 22.39
N GLY A 176 -1.53 3.07 22.35
CA GLY A 176 -2.87 3.59 22.68
C GLY A 176 -3.38 4.82 21.93
N GLY A 177 -2.77 5.23 20.82
CA GLY A 177 -2.98 6.56 20.25
C GLY A 177 -3.53 6.61 18.83
N TRP A 178 -3.56 5.49 18.13
CA TRP A 178 -3.94 5.44 16.72
C TRP A 178 -5.37 4.97 16.51
N GLU A 179 -6.06 5.69 15.65
CA GLU A 179 -7.31 5.26 15.05
C GLU A 179 -7.01 4.63 13.70
N VAL A 180 -7.73 3.59 13.31
CA VAL A 180 -7.37 2.82 12.11
C VAL A 180 -8.62 2.41 11.35
N CYS A 181 -8.56 2.52 10.02
CA CYS A 181 -9.51 1.88 9.14
C CYS A 181 -8.79 1.07 8.04
N VAL A 182 -9.36 -0.07 7.68
CA VAL A 182 -8.88 -0.93 6.59
C VAL A 182 -9.88 -0.87 5.46
N ILE A 183 -9.46 -0.43 4.27
CA ILE A 183 -10.29 -0.47 3.08
C ILE A 183 -10.21 -1.88 2.51
N ASN A 184 -11.33 -2.59 2.51
CA ASN A 184 -11.42 -3.90 1.91
C ASN A 184 -11.76 -3.77 0.43
N SER A 185 -10.78 -4.10 -0.42
CA SER A 185 -10.96 -4.27 -1.86
C SER A 185 -12.24 -5.05 -2.22
N ARG A 186 -12.92 -4.62 -3.28
CA ARG A 186 -14.22 -5.18 -3.71
C ARG A 186 -14.14 -6.67 -3.98
N GLY A 187 -15.06 -7.42 -3.39
CA GLY A 187 -15.12 -8.88 -3.44
C GLY A 187 -14.27 -9.58 -2.36
N CYS A 188 -13.39 -8.85 -1.68
CA CYS A 188 -12.51 -9.41 -0.66
C CYS A 188 -13.07 -9.28 0.76
N SER A 189 -12.38 -9.90 1.72
CA SER A 189 -12.77 -9.94 3.12
C SER A 189 -14.23 -10.36 3.36
N GLN A 190 -14.70 -11.33 2.57
CA GLN A 190 -16.06 -11.90 2.61
C GLN A 190 -17.16 -10.89 2.25
N SER A 191 -16.81 -9.79 1.57
CA SER A 191 -17.76 -8.81 1.06
C SER A 191 -18.22 -9.18 -0.34
N LYS A 192 -19.52 -9.12 -0.62
CA LYS A 192 -20.08 -9.25 -1.97
C LYS A 192 -19.80 -8.02 -2.81
N ILE A 193 -19.53 -8.22 -4.10
CA ILE A 193 -19.64 -7.12 -5.06
C ILE A 193 -21.12 -6.86 -5.38
N THR A 194 -21.43 -5.61 -5.68
CA THR A 194 -22.76 -5.17 -6.12
C THR A 194 -22.73 -4.53 -7.50
N SER A 195 -21.60 -4.65 -8.19
CA SER A 195 -21.41 -4.32 -9.60
C SER A 195 -20.61 -5.43 -10.29
N GLY A 196 -20.64 -5.47 -11.62
CA GLY A 196 -19.87 -6.44 -12.41
C GLY A 196 -18.35 -6.16 -12.46
N ILE A 197 -17.80 -5.55 -11.41
CA ILE A 197 -16.42 -5.05 -11.34
C ILE A 197 -15.78 -5.47 -10.01
N LEU A 198 -14.67 -6.21 -10.11
CA LEU A 198 -13.75 -6.49 -8.99
C LEU A 198 -12.71 -5.39 -8.85
N PHE A 199 -12.02 -5.37 -7.71
CA PHE A 199 -10.81 -4.56 -7.54
C PHE A 199 -9.69 -5.00 -8.49
N ASN A 200 -8.75 -4.09 -8.74
CA ASN A 200 -7.54 -4.31 -9.52
C ASN A 200 -6.38 -3.45 -8.98
N ALA A 201 -5.20 -3.57 -9.59
CA ALA A 201 -3.99 -2.86 -9.16
C ALA A 201 -4.08 -1.31 -9.29
N ARG A 202 -5.07 -0.80 -10.03
CA ARG A 202 -5.31 0.63 -10.31
C ARG A 202 -6.48 1.20 -9.49
N SER A 203 -7.08 0.41 -8.61
CA SER A 203 -8.34 0.74 -7.90
C SER A 203 -8.16 1.78 -6.79
N THR A 204 -7.85 3.03 -7.16
CA THR A 204 -7.64 4.15 -6.21
C THR A 204 -8.93 4.82 -5.76
N TRP A 205 -10.06 4.56 -6.43
CA TRP A 205 -11.34 5.23 -6.18
C TRP A 205 -11.91 5.03 -4.77
N ASP A 206 -11.95 3.79 -4.28
CA ASP A 206 -12.50 3.49 -2.95
C ASP A 206 -11.62 4.11 -1.84
N ALA A 207 -10.29 4.15 -2.06
CA ALA A 207 -9.36 4.83 -1.17
C ALA A 207 -9.57 6.34 -1.16
N ARG A 208 -9.69 6.96 -2.34
CA ARG A 208 -9.98 8.39 -2.48
C ARG A 208 -11.28 8.78 -1.79
N GLN A 209 -12.35 8.03 -2.02
CA GLN A 209 -13.64 8.29 -1.38
C GLN A 209 -13.57 8.12 0.14
N THR A 210 -12.91 7.05 0.62
CA THR A 210 -12.72 6.83 2.06
C THR A 210 -11.94 7.98 2.68
N ILE A 211 -10.79 8.36 2.12
CA ILE A 211 -9.93 9.42 2.66
C ILE A 211 -10.64 10.78 2.66
N LYS A 212 -11.40 11.10 1.60
CA LYS A 212 -12.27 12.29 1.55
C LYS A 212 -13.31 12.26 2.67
N TRP A 213 -13.99 11.13 2.86
CA TRP A 213 -14.97 10.97 3.94
C TRP A 213 -14.33 11.13 5.32
N LEU A 214 -13.14 10.56 5.54
CA LEU A 214 -12.40 10.70 6.80
C LEU A 214 -12.00 12.15 7.07
N ARG A 215 -11.52 12.89 6.05
CA ARG A 215 -11.15 14.30 6.24
C ARG A 215 -12.35 15.16 6.65
N ILE A 216 -13.54 14.86 6.14
CA ILE A 216 -14.78 15.58 6.50
C ILE A 216 -15.22 15.24 7.93
N ASN A 217 -15.18 13.96 8.31
CA ASN A 217 -15.71 13.47 9.60
C ASN A 217 -14.69 13.54 10.75
N PHE A 218 -13.42 13.76 10.43
CA PHE A 218 -12.31 13.89 11.39
C PHE A 218 -11.39 15.06 11.00
N PRO A 219 -11.89 16.31 11.02
CA PRO A 219 -11.19 17.46 10.45
C PRO A 219 -9.80 17.68 11.04
N ASN A 220 -9.64 17.43 12.34
CA ASN A 220 -8.41 17.69 13.10
C ASN A 220 -7.45 16.49 13.16
N ARG A 221 -7.85 15.29 12.71
CA ARG A 221 -6.97 14.11 12.75
C ARG A 221 -5.94 14.20 11.62
N PRO A 222 -4.63 14.06 11.90
CA PRO A 222 -3.66 13.82 10.84
C PRO A 222 -3.88 12.42 10.27
N LEU A 223 -4.01 12.33 8.94
CA LEU A 223 -4.27 11.07 8.24
C LEU A 223 -2.96 10.52 7.67
N PHE A 224 -2.77 9.20 7.78
CA PHE A 224 -1.61 8.48 7.28
C PHE A 224 -2.04 7.29 6.43
N GLY A 225 -1.18 6.84 5.52
CA GLY A 225 -1.43 5.66 4.69
C GLY A 225 -0.46 4.52 5.01
N ILE A 226 -0.94 3.28 4.95
CA ILE A 226 -0.06 2.11 4.82
C ILE A 226 -0.66 1.11 3.83
N GLY A 227 0.17 0.59 2.94
CA GLY A 227 -0.24 -0.43 1.98
C GLY A 227 0.70 -1.62 1.98
N PHE A 228 0.14 -2.80 1.71
CA PHE A 228 0.88 -4.07 1.65
C PHE A 228 0.70 -4.74 0.30
N SER A 229 1.81 -5.17 -0.33
CA SER A 229 1.78 -5.85 -1.64
C SER A 229 0.94 -5.05 -2.65
N LEU A 230 -0.10 -5.64 -3.23
CA LEU A 230 -1.00 -4.96 -4.17
C LEU A 230 -1.67 -3.69 -3.58
N GLY A 231 -2.00 -3.68 -2.28
CA GLY A 231 -2.50 -2.49 -1.60
C GLY A 231 -1.46 -1.38 -1.50
N ALA A 232 -0.17 -1.74 -1.44
CA ALA A 232 0.93 -0.78 -1.50
C ALA A 232 1.04 -0.15 -2.90
N ASN A 233 0.82 -0.93 -3.96
CA ASN A 233 0.76 -0.43 -5.34
C ASN A 233 -0.39 0.56 -5.53
N ILE A 234 -1.60 0.18 -5.07
CA ILE A 234 -2.79 1.04 -5.13
C ILE A 234 -2.57 2.34 -4.35
N LEU A 235 -2.03 2.25 -3.11
CA LEU A 235 -1.74 3.43 -2.31
C LEU A 235 -0.70 4.33 -3.00
N THR A 236 0.36 3.76 -3.56
CA THR A 236 1.39 4.55 -4.28
C THR A 236 0.81 5.29 -5.48
N ASN A 237 -0.06 4.64 -6.27
CA ASN A 237 -0.77 5.28 -7.37
C ASN A 237 -1.69 6.40 -6.87
N TYR A 238 -2.46 6.17 -5.80
CA TYR A 238 -3.28 7.22 -5.18
C TYR A 238 -2.42 8.41 -4.75
N LEU A 239 -1.30 8.19 -4.06
CA LEU A 239 -0.40 9.27 -3.64
C LEU A 239 0.16 10.07 -4.82
N GLY A 240 0.48 9.40 -5.92
CA GLY A 240 0.92 10.06 -7.14
C GLY A 240 -0.19 10.88 -7.80
N GLU A 241 -1.39 10.31 -7.92
CA GLU A 241 -2.56 10.97 -8.51
C GLU A 241 -2.98 12.22 -7.75
N GLU A 242 -2.99 12.18 -6.42
CA GLU A 242 -3.31 13.35 -5.60
C GLU A 242 -2.15 14.35 -5.54
N GLY A 243 -0.91 13.88 -5.67
CA GLY A 243 0.29 14.72 -5.71
C GLY A 243 0.35 15.73 -4.56
N LYS A 244 0.34 17.02 -4.89
CA LYS A 244 0.37 18.14 -3.92
C LYS A 244 -0.93 18.31 -3.12
N ASP A 245 -2.04 17.81 -3.65
CA ASP A 245 -3.37 17.93 -3.06
C ASP A 245 -3.67 16.74 -2.13
N CYS A 246 -2.71 15.81 -1.98
CA CYS A 246 -2.83 14.67 -1.07
C CYS A 246 -2.99 15.12 0.38
N VAL A 247 -4.10 14.72 1.01
CA VAL A 247 -4.43 15.08 2.40
C VAL A 247 -3.78 14.17 3.46
N LEU A 248 -3.09 13.10 3.03
CA LEU A 248 -2.31 12.25 3.93
C LEU A 248 -1.00 12.96 4.27
N LYS A 249 -0.55 12.86 5.53
CA LYS A 249 0.66 13.55 6.02
C LYS A 249 1.94 12.73 5.76
N ALA A 250 1.83 11.40 5.73
CA ALA A 250 2.88 10.48 5.30
C ALA A 250 2.32 9.09 4.99
N ALA A 251 3.14 8.24 4.35
CA ALA A 251 2.75 6.87 4.03
C ALA A 251 3.86 5.82 4.23
N VAL A 252 3.47 4.57 4.47
CA VAL A 252 4.37 3.40 4.49
C VAL A 252 3.97 2.42 3.39
N ILE A 253 4.95 1.96 2.60
CA ILE A 253 4.75 1.13 1.41
C ILE A 253 5.49 -0.20 1.59
N CYS A 254 4.79 -1.28 1.93
CA CYS A 254 5.39 -2.56 2.27
C CYS A 254 5.27 -3.58 1.13
N ALA A 255 6.40 -4.18 0.73
CA ALA A 255 6.45 -5.27 -0.27
C ALA A 255 5.77 -4.94 -1.61
N ASN A 256 5.82 -3.68 -2.05
CA ASN A 256 5.14 -3.19 -3.26
C ASN A 256 5.67 -3.86 -4.54
N PRO A 257 4.82 -4.47 -5.39
CA PRO A 257 5.20 -4.91 -6.74
C PRO A 257 5.22 -3.71 -7.70
N TRP A 258 6.21 -2.82 -7.53
CA TRP A 258 6.29 -1.51 -8.20
C TRP A 258 6.06 -1.57 -9.72
N ASN A 259 6.73 -2.51 -10.40
CA ASN A 259 6.57 -2.77 -11.84
C ASN A 259 5.89 -4.11 -12.06
N LEU A 260 4.59 -4.09 -12.31
CA LEU A 260 3.76 -5.29 -12.43
C LEU A 260 4.13 -6.15 -13.64
N ASP A 261 4.57 -5.53 -14.74
CA ASP A 261 4.95 -6.24 -15.97
C ASP A 261 6.24 -7.04 -15.73
N VAL A 262 7.26 -6.39 -15.16
CA VAL A 262 8.53 -7.04 -14.77
C VAL A 262 8.30 -8.11 -13.70
N THR A 263 7.51 -7.82 -12.67
CA THR A 263 7.13 -8.80 -11.63
C THR A 263 6.43 -10.02 -12.24
N ASN A 264 5.48 -9.81 -13.16
CA ASN A 264 4.78 -10.90 -13.83
C ASN A 264 5.72 -11.75 -14.69
N ILE A 265 6.64 -11.13 -15.44
CA ILE A 265 7.66 -11.84 -16.21
C ILE A 265 8.56 -12.63 -15.26
N ALA A 266 9.05 -12.03 -14.18
CA ALA A 266 9.92 -12.69 -13.20
C ALA A 266 9.26 -13.92 -12.57
N LEU A 267 7.98 -13.83 -12.21
CA LEU A 267 7.19 -14.98 -11.73
C LEU A 267 7.15 -16.12 -12.76
N GLN A 268 7.13 -15.83 -14.06
CA GLN A 268 7.06 -16.87 -15.09
C GLN A 268 8.41 -17.51 -15.42
N ARG A 269 9.53 -16.88 -15.05
CA ARG A 269 10.88 -17.37 -15.41
C ARG A 269 11.31 -18.63 -14.67
N THR A 270 10.80 -18.85 -13.46
CA THR A 270 11.21 -19.98 -12.63
C THR A 270 10.06 -20.95 -12.42
N TRP A 271 10.40 -22.24 -12.22
CA TRP A 271 9.38 -23.25 -11.94
C TRP A 271 8.61 -22.93 -10.65
N LEU A 272 9.29 -22.52 -9.59
CA LEU A 272 8.64 -22.09 -8.34
C LEU A 272 7.76 -20.86 -8.56
N GLY A 273 8.28 -19.84 -9.24
CA GLY A 273 7.52 -18.66 -9.65
C GLY A 273 6.20 -19.01 -10.34
N GLN A 274 6.27 -19.84 -11.37
CA GLN A 274 5.13 -20.09 -12.24
C GLN A 274 4.17 -21.14 -11.67
N GLN A 275 4.70 -22.27 -11.21
CA GLN A 275 3.90 -23.43 -10.81
C GLN A 275 3.46 -23.41 -9.34
N VAL A 276 4.11 -22.58 -8.50
CA VAL A 276 3.70 -22.36 -7.11
C VAL A 276 3.03 -20.99 -7.00
N TYR A 277 3.77 -19.89 -7.10
CA TYR A 277 3.23 -18.56 -6.77
C TYR A 277 2.15 -18.09 -7.75
N ALA A 278 2.46 -18.01 -9.05
CA ALA A 278 1.52 -17.53 -10.06
C ALA A 278 0.27 -18.42 -10.14
N LYS A 279 0.43 -19.73 -9.93
CA LYS A 279 -0.66 -20.71 -9.93
C LYS A 279 -1.56 -20.59 -8.70
N VAL A 280 -1.00 -20.44 -7.50
CA VAL A 280 -1.76 -20.24 -6.26
C VAL A 280 -2.53 -18.93 -6.32
N MET A 281 -1.89 -17.82 -6.72
CA MET A 281 -2.57 -16.54 -6.90
C MET A 281 -3.69 -16.62 -7.94
N GLY A 282 -3.43 -17.26 -9.10
CA GLY A 282 -4.46 -17.49 -10.12
C GLY A 282 -5.64 -18.32 -9.62
N SER A 283 -5.37 -19.35 -8.80
CA SER A 283 -6.41 -20.20 -8.21
C SER A 283 -7.27 -19.44 -7.19
N ASN A 284 -6.65 -18.62 -6.34
CA ASN A 284 -7.35 -17.77 -5.37
C ASN A 284 -8.23 -16.72 -6.07
N LEU A 285 -7.72 -16.08 -7.13
CA LEU A 285 -8.49 -15.12 -7.92
C LEU A 285 -9.62 -15.77 -8.71
N LYS A 286 -9.39 -16.97 -9.25
CA LYS A 286 -10.47 -17.75 -9.86
C LYS A 286 -11.56 -18.08 -8.87
N LYS A 287 -11.21 -18.53 -7.65
CA LYS A 287 -12.18 -18.74 -6.58
C LYS A 287 -12.96 -17.46 -6.27
N LEU A 288 -12.26 -16.33 -6.15
CA LEU A 288 -12.90 -15.02 -5.96
C LEU A 288 -13.93 -14.72 -7.06
N VAL A 289 -13.63 -15.00 -8.33
CA VAL A 289 -14.59 -14.85 -9.42
C VAL A 289 -15.82 -15.73 -9.23
N TYR A 290 -15.65 -16.99 -8.82
CA TYR A 290 -16.77 -17.90 -8.57
C TYR A 290 -17.62 -17.47 -7.38
N ASP A 291 -17.01 -16.92 -6.32
CA ASP A 291 -17.72 -16.39 -5.16
C ASP A 291 -18.65 -15.21 -5.55
N HIS A 292 -18.40 -14.56 -6.70
CA HIS A 292 -19.16 -13.40 -7.20
C HIS A 292 -19.71 -13.59 -8.62
N ILE A 293 -19.86 -14.83 -9.07
CA ILE A 293 -20.12 -15.12 -10.50
C ILE A 293 -21.41 -14.49 -11.01
N ASP A 294 -22.48 -14.53 -10.19
CA ASP A 294 -23.80 -14.02 -10.56
C ASP A 294 -23.76 -12.51 -10.88
N MET A 295 -22.94 -11.75 -10.15
CA MET A 295 -22.77 -10.32 -10.40
C MET A 295 -21.77 -10.04 -11.52
N LEU A 296 -20.70 -10.84 -11.64
CA LEU A 296 -19.68 -10.64 -12.67
C LEU A 296 -20.18 -10.96 -14.07
N MET A 297 -21.05 -11.96 -14.23
CA MET A 297 -21.61 -12.34 -15.53
C MET A 297 -22.59 -11.31 -16.09
N ASN A 298 -23.00 -10.32 -15.31
CA ASN A 298 -23.72 -9.15 -15.83
C ASN A 298 -22.81 -8.24 -16.68
N ASN A 299 -21.50 -8.44 -16.65
CA ASN A 299 -20.56 -7.77 -17.54
C ASN A 299 -20.37 -8.59 -18.84
N PRO A 300 -20.92 -8.14 -19.99
CA PRO A 300 -20.91 -8.92 -21.23
C PRO A 300 -19.51 -9.07 -21.84
N ARG A 301 -18.50 -8.40 -21.30
CA ARG A 301 -17.11 -8.51 -21.77
C ARG A 301 -16.36 -9.69 -21.15
N ILE A 302 -16.91 -10.32 -20.11
CA ILE A 302 -16.27 -11.43 -19.42
C ILE A 302 -16.80 -12.75 -19.99
N ASP A 303 -15.89 -13.58 -20.51
CA ASP A 303 -16.20 -14.91 -21.04
C ASP A 303 -16.02 -15.98 -19.95
N LEU A 304 -17.10 -16.69 -19.63
CA LEU A 304 -17.12 -17.72 -18.60
C LEU A 304 -16.20 -18.92 -18.92
N GLU A 305 -16.05 -19.30 -20.19
CA GLU A 305 -15.16 -20.41 -20.58
C GLU A 305 -13.68 -20.01 -20.42
N LEU A 306 -13.34 -18.77 -20.73
CA LEU A 306 -12.01 -18.23 -20.44
C LEU A 306 -11.74 -18.15 -18.94
N VAL A 307 -12.72 -17.73 -18.14
CA VAL A 307 -12.64 -17.75 -16.66
C VAL A 307 -12.40 -19.17 -16.13
N LYS A 308 -13.11 -20.17 -16.66
CA LYS A 308 -12.89 -21.59 -16.33
C LYS A 308 -11.48 -22.06 -16.67
N SER A 309 -10.82 -21.46 -17.65
CA SER A 309 -9.43 -21.78 -18.03
C SER A 309 -8.34 -21.10 -17.17
N ILE A 310 -8.72 -20.21 -16.24
CA ILE A 310 -7.74 -19.52 -15.38
C ILE A 310 -6.94 -20.56 -14.58
N LYS A 311 -5.61 -20.44 -14.70
CA LYS A 311 -4.61 -21.26 -14.03
C LYS A 311 -3.55 -20.42 -13.33
N TYR A 312 -3.15 -19.31 -13.95
CA TYR A 312 -2.12 -18.39 -13.45
C TYR A 312 -2.69 -16.98 -13.29
N ILE A 313 -2.06 -16.15 -12.45
CA ILE A 313 -2.49 -14.76 -12.23
C ILE A 313 -2.64 -13.95 -13.52
N HIS A 314 -1.71 -14.07 -14.47
CA HIS A 314 -1.80 -13.37 -15.76
C HIS A 314 -2.98 -13.85 -16.64
N HIS A 315 -3.49 -15.08 -16.43
CA HIS A 315 -4.75 -15.51 -17.08
C HIS A 315 -5.93 -14.72 -16.51
N PHE A 316 -5.98 -14.53 -15.18
CA PHE A 316 -7.02 -13.71 -14.57
C PHE A 316 -6.94 -12.27 -15.06
N ASP A 317 -5.74 -11.69 -15.13
CA ASP A 317 -5.56 -10.34 -15.65
C ASP A 317 -6.00 -10.23 -17.11
N ARG A 318 -5.68 -11.23 -17.95
CA ARG A 318 -6.06 -11.26 -19.37
C ARG A 318 -7.56 -11.49 -19.58
N TYR A 319 -8.18 -12.40 -18.83
CA TYR A 319 -9.54 -12.87 -19.09
C TYR A 319 -10.61 -12.18 -18.26
N VAL A 320 -10.23 -11.45 -17.21
CA VAL A 320 -11.16 -10.73 -16.33
C VAL A 320 -10.83 -9.25 -16.30
N GLN A 321 -9.60 -8.87 -15.91
CA GLN A 321 -9.27 -7.45 -15.71
C GLN A 321 -9.22 -6.67 -17.04
N ALA A 322 -8.46 -7.16 -18.00
CA ALA A 322 -8.32 -6.51 -19.30
C ALA A 322 -9.68 -6.26 -19.99
N PRO A 323 -10.57 -7.26 -20.14
CA PRO A 323 -11.87 -7.03 -20.76
C PRO A 323 -12.78 -6.12 -19.94
N THR A 324 -12.80 -6.25 -18.60
CA THR A 324 -13.60 -5.39 -17.72
C THR A 324 -13.29 -3.91 -17.96
N TRP A 325 -12.01 -3.59 -18.10
CA TRP A 325 -11.52 -2.22 -18.19
C TRP A 325 -11.17 -1.76 -19.61
N GLY A 326 -11.37 -2.62 -20.62
CA GLY A 326 -11.10 -2.32 -22.02
C GLY A 326 -9.61 -2.24 -22.37
N TYR A 327 -8.72 -2.85 -21.57
CA TYR A 327 -7.32 -2.97 -21.96
C TYR A 327 -7.16 -3.97 -23.12
N PRO A 328 -6.31 -3.66 -24.11
CA PRO A 328 -6.11 -4.55 -25.26
C PRO A 328 -5.29 -5.81 -24.93
N SER A 329 -4.58 -5.82 -23.80
CA SER A 329 -3.82 -6.98 -23.30
C SER A 329 -3.55 -6.84 -21.81
N GLU A 330 -3.17 -7.93 -21.14
CA GLU A 330 -2.74 -7.89 -19.75
C GLU A 330 -1.47 -7.07 -19.57
N GLY A 331 -0.56 -7.05 -20.55
CA GLY A 331 0.64 -6.21 -20.48
C GLY A 331 0.31 -4.71 -20.55
N ALA A 332 -0.71 -4.31 -21.31
CA ALA A 332 -1.20 -2.93 -21.29
C ALA A 332 -1.75 -2.54 -19.91
N TYR A 333 -2.52 -3.45 -19.29
CA TYR A 333 -2.99 -3.30 -17.92
C TYR A 333 -1.84 -3.23 -16.91
N HIS A 334 -0.88 -4.16 -16.95
CA HIS A 334 0.26 -4.19 -16.03
C HIS A 334 1.08 -2.92 -16.11
N ARG A 335 1.34 -2.45 -17.33
CA ARG A 335 1.97 -1.16 -17.54
C ARG A 335 1.13 -0.07 -16.88
N ASP A 336 -0.12 0.13 -17.25
CA ASP A 336 -0.94 1.24 -16.72
C ASP A 336 -1.09 1.22 -15.20
N ALA A 337 -1.21 0.02 -14.61
CA ALA A 337 -1.43 -0.13 -13.19
C ALA A 337 -0.16 -0.14 -12.32
N SER A 338 1.04 -0.20 -12.93
CA SER A 338 2.31 -0.12 -12.20
C SER A 338 2.50 1.23 -11.52
N SER A 339 3.16 1.23 -10.36
CA SER A 339 3.33 2.43 -9.53
C SER A 339 4.72 3.07 -9.60
N VAL A 340 5.61 2.59 -10.47
CA VAL A 340 6.94 3.20 -10.70
C VAL A 340 6.81 4.67 -11.07
N ASP A 341 6.03 5.03 -12.09
CA ASP A 341 5.99 6.44 -12.53
C ASP A 341 5.30 7.34 -11.50
N SER A 342 4.24 6.83 -10.84
CA SER A 342 3.49 7.53 -9.80
C SER A 342 4.38 8.07 -8.69
N LEU A 343 5.51 7.43 -8.39
CA LEU A 343 6.47 7.88 -7.35
C LEU A 343 6.98 9.30 -7.60
N HIS A 344 7.10 9.71 -8.86
CA HIS A 344 7.61 11.04 -9.23
C HIS A 344 6.58 12.14 -8.98
N ALA A 345 5.29 11.81 -8.86
CA ALA A 345 4.22 12.76 -8.57
C ALA A 345 3.95 12.94 -7.07
N ILE A 346 4.39 12.01 -6.22
CA ILE A 346 4.16 12.06 -4.77
C ILE A 346 4.81 13.31 -4.16
N ARG A 347 4.07 14.03 -3.30
CA ARG A 347 4.55 15.26 -2.61
C ARG A 347 4.51 15.18 -1.08
N ILE A 348 4.32 13.99 -0.53
CA ILE A 348 4.34 13.74 0.92
C ILE A 348 5.43 12.72 1.26
N PRO A 349 5.99 12.75 2.49
CA PRO A 349 6.93 11.74 2.95
C PRO A 349 6.38 10.32 2.80
N PHE A 350 7.13 9.43 2.16
CA PHE A 350 6.80 8.00 2.14
C PHE A 350 8.02 7.12 2.42
N PHE A 351 7.77 6.04 3.15
CA PHE A 351 8.77 5.06 3.54
C PHE A 351 8.45 3.69 2.96
N ALA A 352 9.25 3.22 2.00
CA ALA A 352 9.10 1.93 1.35
C ALA A 352 9.98 0.87 2.02
N ILE A 353 9.43 -0.32 2.27
CA ILE A 353 10.14 -1.45 2.89
C ILE A 353 10.05 -2.66 1.96
N GLN A 354 11.21 -3.14 1.50
CA GLN A 354 11.33 -4.20 0.49
C GLN A 354 12.36 -5.26 0.88
N ALA A 355 12.12 -6.51 0.50
CA ALA A 355 13.11 -7.59 0.61
C ALA A 355 13.69 -7.86 -0.78
N GLU A 356 15.02 -7.93 -0.88
CA GLU A 356 15.70 -8.17 -2.16
C GLU A 356 15.55 -9.62 -2.65
N ASP A 357 15.15 -10.54 -1.78
CA ASP A 357 14.88 -11.94 -2.09
C ASP A 357 13.38 -12.27 -2.15
N ASP A 358 12.52 -11.24 -2.22
CA ASP A 358 11.09 -11.39 -2.39
C ASP A 358 10.76 -12.14 -3.71
N PRO A 359 10.12 -13.32 -3.67
CA PRO A 359 9.82 -14.12 -4.85
C PRO A 359 8.64 -13.59 -5.68
N ILE A 360 7.92 -12.58 -5.18
CA ILE A 360 6.77 -11.95 -5.83
C ILE A 360 7.16 -10.53 -6.28
N SER A 361 7.56 -9.66 -5.36
CA SER A 361 8.04 -8.31 -5.65
C SER A 361 9.53 -8.33 -6.01
N ALA A 362 9.85 -8.99 -7.13
CA ALA A 362 11.22 -9.28 -7.54
C ALA A 362 12.13 -8.05 -7.54
N LYS A 363 13.39 -8.22 -7.10
CA LYS A 363 14.39 -7.15 -7.00
C LYS A 363 14.56 -6.33 -8.28
N GLU A 364 14.50 -6.98 -9.44
CA GLU A 364 14.63 -6.33 -10.75
C GLU A 364 13.47 -5.38 -11.10
N ALA A 365 12.34 -5.50 -10.41
CA ALA A 365 11.18 -4.63 -10.55
C ALA A 365 11.23 -3.42 -9.60
N LEU A 366 12.22 -3.34 -8.69
CA LEU A 366 12.31 -2.26 -7.71
C LEU A 366 12.89 -0.98 -8.35
N PRO A 367 12.30 0.20 -8.06
CA PRO A 367 12.67 1.46 -8.70
C PRO A 367 13.88 2.11 -8.04
N PHE A 368 15.01 1.40 -7.97
CA PHE A 368 16.20 1.86 -7.26
C PHE A 368 16.69 3.22 -7.76
N HIS A 369 16.72 3.41 -9.08
CA HIS A 369 17.21 4.66 -9.66
C HIS A 369 16.16 5.77 -9.54
N GLU A 370 14.92 5.49 -9.90
CA GLU A 370 13.81 6.44 -9.89
C GLU A 370 13.58 7.00 -8.48
N LEU A 371 13.73 6.16 -7.44
CA LEU A 371 13.57 6.59 -6.06
C LEU A 371 14.68 7.56 -5.60
N THR A 372 15.88 7.52 -6.20
CA THR A 372 16.92 8.54 -5.94
C THR A 372 16.60 9.90 -6.57
N GLN A 373 15.56 9.97 -7.42
CA GLN A 373 15.16 11.20 -8.10
C GLN A 373 14.02 11.93 -7.38
N THR A 374 13.50 11.39 -6.28
CA THR A 374 12.47 12.04 -5.45
C THR A 374 13.00 12.37 -4.06
N PRO A 375 12.80 13.60 -3.56
CA PRO A 375 13.17 13.95 -2.18
C PRO A 375 12.15 13.40 -1.16
N TYR A 376 10.96 13.00 -1.61
CA TYR A 376 9.84 12.61 -0.75
C TYR A 376 9.86 11.13 -0.34
N GLY A 377 10.75 10.34 -0.92
CA GLY A 377 10.79 8.89 -0.75
C GLY A 377 12.09 8.38 -0.16
N VAL A 378 11.97 7.41 0.75
CA VAL A 378 13.09 6.58 1.21
C VAL A 378 12.67 5.12 1.08
N MET A 379 13.53 4.28 0.48
CA MET A 379 13.32 2.84 0.38
C MET A 379 14.36 2.12 1.19
N LEU A 380 13.90 1.38 2.19
CA LEU A 380 14.64 0.40 2.95
C LEU A 380 14.61 -0.93 2.19
N THR A 381 15.78 -1.49 1.88
CA THR A 381 15.90 -2.89 1.45
C THR A 381 16.58 -3.75 2.50
N THR A 382 16.10 -4.99 2.64
CA THR A 382 16.83 -6.06 3.34
C THR A 382 17.28 -7.12 2.34
N SER A 383 18.47 -7.70 2.52
CA SER A 383 18.94 -8.77 1.63
C SER A 383 18.13 -10.07 1.73
N TRP A 384 17.34 -10.21 2.79
CA TRP A 384 16.51 -11.37 3.12
C TRP A 384 15.23 -10.91 3.81
N GLY A 385 14.10 -11.51 3.48
CA GLY A 385 12.81 -11.25 4.12
C GLY A 385 11.62 -11.91 3.45
N GLY A 386 11.70 -12.26 2.16
CA GLY A 386 10.57 -12.79 1.39
C GLY A 386 9.38 -11.82 1.27
N HIS A 387 8.29 -12.26 0.65
CA HIS A 387 7.09 -11.45 0.47
C HIS A 387 6.28 -11.36 1.76
N ILE A 388 6.35 -10.21 2.45
CA ILE A 388 5.63 -9.94 3.71
C ILE A 388 5.98 -10.97 4.82
N GLY A 389 7.17 -11.59 4.73
CA GLY A 389 7.64 -12.57 5.70
C GLY A 389 8.34 -11.89 6.88
N TRP A 390 9.64 -11.62 6.71
CA TRP A 390 10.53 -11.06 7.74
C TRP A 390 10.36 -11.72 9.12
N PHE A 391 10.07 -13.02 9.17
CA PHE A 391 9.85 -13.71 10.42
C PHE A 391 11.13 -13.76 11.24
N GLU A 392 11.03 -13.33 12.48
CA GLU A 392 12.06 -13.44 13.51
C GLU A 392 11.89 -14.74 14.29
N THR A 393 12.92 -15.13 15.05
CA THR A 393 12.76 -16.19 16.05
C THR A 393 11.68 -15.77 17.05
N GLY A 394 10.65 -16.58 17.23
CA GLY A 394 9.48 -16.26 18.06
C GLY A 394 8.22 -15.86 17.30
N GLY A 395 8.29 -15.73 15.96
CA GLY A 395 7.11 -15.56 15.10
C GLY A 395 6.70 -14.11 14.83
N SER A 396 7.33 -13.13 15.47
CA SER A 396 7.17 -11.72 15.11
C SER A 396 7.74 -11.44 13.71
N ARG A 397 7.33 -10.33 13.10
CA ARG A 397 7.82 -9.89 11.80
C ARG A 397 8.68 -8.64 11.96
N TRP A 398 9.93 -8.69 11.51
CA TRP A 398 10.89 -7.61 11.69
C TRP A 398 10.43 -6.28 11.09
N PHE A 399 9.80 -6.29 9.90
CA PHE A 399 9.36 -5.07 9.21
C PHE A 399 8.32 -4.25 9.98
N VAL A 400 7.64 -4.86 10.96
CA VAL A 400 6.68 -4.17 11.85
C VAL A 400 7.34 -3.01 12.58
N LYS A 401 8.58 -3.20 13.04
CA LYS A 401 9.34 -2.20 13.81
C LYS A 401 9.61 -0.94 12.99
N PRO A 402 10.30 -0.98 11.83
CA PRO A 402 10.52 0.22 11.02
C PRO A 402 9.21 0.89 10.57
N ALA A 403 8.17 0.12 10.22
CA ALA A 403 6.88 0.68 9.82
C ALA A 403 6.18 1.44 10.96
N ALA A 404 6.02 0.80 12.12
CA ALA A 404 5.34 1.39 13.27
C ALA A 404 6.15 2.54 13.90
N ASN A 405 7.48 2.41 13.96
CA ASN A 405 8.35 3.47 14.46
C ASN A 405 8.29 4.71 13.58
N PHE A 406 8.37 4.55 12.25
CA PHE A 406 8.26 5.66 11.32
C PHE A 406 6.95 6.42 11.51
N LEU A 407 5.82 5.68 11.55
CA LEU A 407 4.49 6.25 11.79
C LEU A 407 4.43 6.99 13.13
N ASN A 408 4.90 6.38 14.21
CA ASN A 408 4.90 7.01 15.54
C ASN A 408 5.75 8.29 15.58
N VAL A 409 6.98 8.26 15.07
CA VAL A 409 7.88 9.41 15.07
C VAL A 409 7.28 10.56 14.25
N ILE A 410 6.79 10.29 13.03
CA ILE A 410 6.22 11.35 12.20
C ILE A 410 4.93 11.93 12.80
N ALA A 411 4.08 11.11 13.41
CA ALA A 411 2.85 11.59 14.02
C ALA A 411 3.10 12.39 15.32
N LYS A 412 4.05 11.93 16.15
CA LYS A 412 4.24 12.46 17.51
C LYS A 412 5.31 13.53 17.61
N GLU A 413 6.39 13.41 16.83
CA GLU A 413 7.58 14.25 16.97
C GLU A 413 7.76 15.28 15.86
N ILE A 414 7.12 15.09 14.69
CA ILE A 414 7.20 16.05 13.57
C ILE A 414 6.01 17.02 13.62
N ASP A 415 6.30 18.30 13.38
CA ASP A 415 5.30 19.33 13.16
C ASP A 415 4.74 19.19 11.74
N LEU A 416 3.49 18.74 11.66
CA LEU A 416 2.80 18.43 10.42
C LEU A 416 2.08 19.65 9.81
N GLU A 417 2.05 20.77 10.53
CA GLU A 417 1.42 22.02 10.08
C GLU A 417 2.42 22.95 9.41
N THR A 418 3.70 22.86 9.79
CA THR A 418 4.79 23.52 9.05
C THR A 418 5.04 22.81 7.71
N PRO A 419 4.97 23.51 6.55
CA PRO A 419 5.29 22.91 5.27
C PRO A 419 6.71 22.32 5.22
N PHE A 420 6.86 21.16 4.59
CA PHE A 420 8.17 20.53 4.43
C PHE A 420 9.09 21.38 3.54
N VAL A 421 10.38 21.41 3.88
CA VAL A 421 11.38 22.21 3.15
C VAL A 421 12.24 21.30 2.29
N LEU A 422 12.40 21.65 1.01
CA LEU A 422 13.33 20.97 0.11
C LEU A 422 14.68 21.68 0.12
N GLU A 423 15.74 20.94 0.46
CA GLU A 423 17.11 21.34 0.19
C GLU A 423 17.39 21.15 -1.32
N ASN A 424 17.92 22.16 -1.99
CA ASN A 424 18.24 22.17 -3.44
C ASN A 424 17.04 21.82 -4.36
N PRO A 425 15.96 22.62 -4.37
CA PRO A 425 14.77 22.34 -5.20
C PRO A 425 15.05 22.37 -6.71
N GLY A 426 16.13 23.04 -7.15
CA GLY A 426 16.53 23.13 -8.56
C GLY A 426 17.02 21.82 -9.18
N MET A 427 17.21 20.76 -8.38
CA MET A 427 17.66 19.44 -8.82
C MET A 427 16.51 18.43 -9.00
N LEU A 428 15.26 18.85 -8.79
CA LEU A 428 14.09 18.03 -9.13
C LEU A 428 14.09 17.70 -10.64
N TYR A 429 13.64 16.48 -10.97
CA TYR A 429 13.69 15.87 -12.30
C TYR A 429 13.35 16.87 -13.43
N GLY A 430 14.16 16.89 -14.50
CA GLY A 430 13.99 17.77 -15.66
C GLY A 430 14.55 19.20 -15.52
N LYS A 431 14.82 19.69 -14.30
CA LYS A 431 15.46 21.02 -14.10
C LYS A 431 16.96 20.94 -13.79
N GLY A 432 17.42 19.84 -13.17
CA GLY A 432 18.80 19.68 -12.70
C GLY A 432 19.80 19.13 -13.73
N LEU A 433 19.37 18.30 -14.69
CA LEU A 433 20.30 17.68 -15.68
C LEU A 433 20.87 18.69 -16.69
N CYS A 434 20.27 19.88 -16.78
CA CYS A 434 20.79 20.99 -17.60
C CYS A 434 21.79 21.88 -16.83
N ASN A 435 21.89 21.73 -15.51
CA ASN A 435 22.72 22.58 -14.65
C ASN A 435 24.13 21.99 -14.49
N GLY A 436 24.81 21.80 -15.63
CA GLY A 436 26.27 21.85 -15.64
C GLY A 436 26.73 23.23 -15.14
N LYS A 437 27.87 23.28 -14.46
CA LYS A 437 28.44 24.46 -13.79
C LYS A 437 28.88 25.60 -14.74
N ASP A 438 28.01 26.07 -15.63
CA ASP A 438 28.28 27.17 -16.54
C ASP A 438 27.25 28.29 -16.38
N THR A 439 27.64 29.34 -15.67
CA THR A 439 26.85 30.52 -15.31
C THR A 439 26.67 31.52 -16.46
N LYS A 440 26.64 31.08 -17.73
CA LYS A 440 26.30 31.93 -18.87
C LYS A 440 25.68 31.10 -19.99
N ARG A 441 24.34 31.15 -20.18
CA ARG A 441 23.70 30.91 -21.48
C ARG A 441 22.24 31.43 -21.53
N PRO A 442 21.76 31.76 -22.76
CA PRO A 442 20.55 32.54 -23.01
C PRO A 442 19.28 31.72 -22.77
N GLU A 443 18.13 32.40 -22.76
CA GLU A 443 16.78 31.84 -22.58
C GLU A 443 16.64 30.46 -23.26
N LEU A 444 16.58 29.42 -22.43
CA LEU A 444 16.40 28.04 -22.89
C LEU A 444 15.04 27.93 -23.61
N PRO A 445 14.95 27.17 -24.71
CA PRO A 445 13.66 26.84 -25.32
C PRO A 445 12.73 26.16 -24.29
N PRO A 446 11.40 26.20 -24.49
CA PRO A 446 10.46 25.58 -23.55
C PRO A 446 10.87 24.14 -23.25
N SER A 447 11.12 23.87 -21.96
CA SER A 447 11.54 22.55 -21.50
C SER A 447 10.41 21.56 -21.67
N PHE A 448 10.66 20.41 -22.30
CA PHE A 448 9.72 19.30 -22.27
C PHE A 448 9.55 18.83 -20.82
N GLU A 449 8.32 18.85 -20.32
CA GLU A 449 8.00 18.33 -18.98
C GLU A 449 7.39 16.94 -19.12
N PHE A 450 8.00 15.95 -18.47
CA PHE A 450 7.47 14.60 -18.36
C PHE A 450 6.33 14.58 -17.34
N ASP A 451 5.13 14.21 -17.79
CA ASP A 451 4.00 13.95 -16.89
C ASP A 451 4.09 12.50 -16.40
N SER A 452 4.41 12.33 -15.11
CA SER A 452 4.55 11.02 -14.50
C SER A 452 3.22 10.28 -14.31
N ILE A 453 2.09 11.00 -14.27
CA ILE A 453 0.75 10.39 -14.14
C ILE A 453 0.20 10.03 -15.52
N ASN A 454 0.56 10.79 -16.55
CA ASN A 454 0.25 10.47 -17.94
C ASN A 454 1.55 10.33 -18.73
N ARG A 455 2.14 9.12 -18.79
CA ARG A 455 3.41 8.67 -19.42
C ARG A 455 3.78 9.22 -20.82
N LYS A 456 3.70 10.52 -20.98
CA LYS A 456 3.77 11.26 -22.22
C LYS A 456 4.49 12.55 -21.87
N LEU A 457 5.38 12.96 -22.75
CA LEU A 457 5.89 14.32 -22.68
C LEU A 457 4.70 15.24 -22.91
N SER A 458 4.53 16.25 -22.05
CA SER A 458 3.68 17.37 -22.38
C SER A 458 4.29 18.07 -23.58
N MET A 459 3.80 17.75 -24.77
CA MET A 459 4.17 18.47 -25.98
C MET A 459 3.23 19.66 -26.08
N PRO A 460 3.72 20.91 -26.04
CA PRO A 460 2.93 22.04 -26.49
C PRO A 460 2.70 21.83 -28.00
N ILE A 461 1.59 21.20 -28.36
CA ILE A 461 1.09 21.23 -29.73
C ILE A 461 0.74 22.70 -29.94
N TYR A 462 1.50 23.38 -30.80
CA TYR A 462 1.23 24.76 -31.18
C TYR A 462 -0.28 24.90 -31.43
N LYS A 463 -0.94 25.82 -30.70
CA LYS A 463 -2.29 26.24 -31.07
C LYS A 463 -2.18 26.73 -32.51
N SER A 464 -2.85 26.05 -33.44
CA SER A 464 -3.01 26.53 -34.80
C SER A 464 -3.62 27.93 -34.73
N ILE A 465 -2.89 28.89 -35.30
CA ILE A 465 -3.26 30.32 -35.41
C ILE A 465 -4.61 30.47 -36.10
#